data_AF-A0A7J7GVY3-F1
#
_entry.id   AF-A0A7J7GVY3-F1
#
_cell.length_a   1.000
_cell.length_b   1.000
_cell.length_c   1.000
_cell.angle_alpha   90.00
_cell.angle_beta   90.00
_cell.angle_gamma   90.00
#
_symmetry.space_group_name_H-M   'P 1'
#
loop_
_entity.id
_entity.type
_entity.pdbx_description
1 polymer ?
#
loop_
_entity_poly.entity_id
_entity_poly.type
_entity_poly.pdbx_seq_one_letter_code
_entity_poly.pdbx_strand_id
1 'polypeptide(L)'
;MVLHEQKQKQNQAIKGDNRLLVIITVLGSAGRIRFIVHEGELVAAVMETAIKSYAREGRLSVLGSNLNDFFLCSPIAGPEALNPWEAIGAIGVRNFMLCKKP
;
A
#
# COMPACT_ATOMS: atom_id res chain seq x y z
N MET A 1 29.96 8.02 17.92
CA MET A 1 29.11 8.27 16.73
C MET A 1 27.81 7.54 16.97
N VAL A 2 26.76 8.27 17.30
CA VAL A 2 25.44 7.74 17.64
C VAL A 2 24.69 7.34 16.37
N LEU A 3 24.03 6.18 16.38
CA LEU A 3 22.79 6.03 15.63
C LEU A 3 21.75 5.43 16.57
N HIS A 4 20.78 6.28 16.87
CA HIS A 4 19.61 5.97 17.67
C HIS A 4 18.68 5.10 16.82
N GLU A 5 18.45 3.85 17.22
CA GLU A 5 17.33 3.06 16.72
C GLU A 5 16.03 3.71 17.21
N GLN A 6 15.43 4.53 16.35
CA GLN A 6 14.15 5.16 16.61
C GLN A 6 13.03 4.11 16.55
N LYS A 7 12.82 3.44 17.70
CA LYS A 7 11.60 2.70 18.00
C LYS A 7 10.43 3.68 18.12
N GLN A 8 9.86 4.08 16.99
CA GLN A 8 8.67 4.94 16.98
C GLN A 8 7.43 4.10 17.28
N LYS A 9 7.11 4.06 18.57
CA LYS A 9 5.81 3.68 19.12
C LYS A 9 4.82 4.80 18.80
N GLN A 10 3.99 4.66 17.75
CA GLN A 10 2.85 5.55 17.56
C GLN A 10 1.59 4.93 18.19
N ASN A 11 1.37 5.28 19.45
CA ASN A 11 0.04 5.38 20.03
C ASN A 11 -0.60 6.67 19.48
N GLN A 12 -1.52 6.60 18.51
CA GLN A 12 -2.44 7.71 18.24
C GLN A 12 -3.84 7.19 17.89
N ALA A 13 -4.71 7.28 18.92
CA ALA A 13 -6.14 7.55 18.90
C ALA A 13 -6.97 7.08 17.68
N ILE A 14 -7.70 5.98 17.88
CA ILE A 14 -8.92 5.69 17.12
C ILE A 14 -9.95 6.76 17.50
N LYS A 15 -9.99 7.89 16.78
CA LYS A 15 -11.08 8.87 16.88
C LYS A 15 -11.52 9.29 15.48
N GLY A 16 -12.45 8.50 14.96
CA GLY A 16 -13.08 8.67 13.64
C GLY A 16 -13.00 7.37 12.85
N ASP A 17 -14.14 6.79 12.47
CA ASP A 17 -14.22 5.67 11.52
C ASP A 17 -13.95 6.18 10.09
N ASN A 18 -12.84 6.90 9.92
CA ASN A 18 -12.45 7.48 8.66
C ASN A 18 -11.89 6.38 7.78
N ARG A 19 -12.79 5.78 7.02
CA ARG A 19 -12.49 4.74 6.04
C ARG A 19 -12.41 5.35 4.66
N LEU A 20 -11.45 4.87 3.87
CA LEU A 20 -11.31 5.28 2.49
C LEU A 20 -11.33 4.05 1.58
N LEU A 21 -11.98 4.21 0.42
CA LEU A 21 -11.91 3.22 -0.66
C LEU A 21 -10.59 3.41 -1.41
N VAL A 22 -9.71 2.42 -1.34
CA VAL A 22 -8.50 2.36 -2.17
C VAL A 22 -8.77 1.62 -3.47
N ILE A 23 -8.18 2.11 -4.54
CA ILE A 23 -8.18 1.50 -5.86
C ILE A 23 -6.73 1.22 -6.23
N ILE A 24 -6.36 -0.05 -6.27
CA ILE A 24 -5.00 -0.49 -6.60
C ILE A 24 -5.00 -1.06 -8.01
N THR A 25 -4.34 -0.37 -8.95
CA THR A 25 -4.08 -0.90 -10.29
C THR A 25 -2.77 -1.65 -10.27
N VAL A 26 -2.76 -2.91 -10.71
CA VAL A 26 -1.54 -3.70 -10.68
C VAL A 26 -0.85 -3.62 -12.04
N LEU A 27 0.42 -3.18 -12.06
CA LEU A 27 1.16 -3.04 -13.31
C LEU A 27 1.39 -4.42 -13.93
N GLY A 28 1.12 -4.55 -15.24
CA GLY A 28 1.25 -5.82 -15.96
C GLY A 28 0.12 -6.83 -15.71
N SER A 29 -0.95 -6.44 -15.02
CA SER A 29 -2.11 -7.28 -14.70
C SER A 29 -3.32 -7.03 -15.61
N ALA A 30 -4.29 -7.96 -15.56
CA ALA A 30 -5.61 -7.84 -16.17
C ALA A 30 -6.60 -6.92 -15.43
N GLY A 31 -6.29 -6.38 -14.24
CA GLY A 31 -7.27 -5.55 -13.53
C GLY A 31 -6.83 -4.86 -12.25
N ARG A 32 -7.70 -3.96 -11.79
CA ARG A 32 -7.56 -3.24 -10.51
C ARG A 32 -8.30 -3.98 -9.38
N ILE A 33 -7.78 -3.86 -8.17
CA ILE A 33 -8.40 -4.34 -6.93
C ILE A 33 -8.94 -3.14 -6.16
N ARG A 34 -10.07 -3.32 -5.48
CA ARG A 34 -10.71 -2.27 -4.69
C ARG A 34 -11.11 -2.81 -3.33
N PHE A 35 -10.74 -2.12 -2.28
CA PHE A 35 -11.09 -2.48 -0.91
C PHE A 35 -11.09 -1.24 -0.01
N ILE A 36 -11.72 -1.37 1.15
CA ILE A 36 -11.83 -0.31 2.14
C ILE A 36 -10.71 -0.48 3.17
N VAL A 37 -10.03 0.61 3.49
CA VAL A 37 -8.97 0.68 4.52
C VAL A 37 -9.28 1.80 5.49
N HIS A 38 -8.69 1.75 6.68
CA HIS A 38 -8.68 2.90 7.57
C HIS A 38 -7.67 3.95 7.07
N GLU A 39 -7.98 5.24 7.20
CA GLU A 39 -7.05 6.31 6.82
C GLU A 39 -5.71 6.25 7.56
N GLY A 40 -5.70 5.72 8.78
CA GLY A 40 -4.49 5.52 9.58
C GLY A 40 -3.71 4.24 9.25
N GLU A 41 -4.17 3.39 8.32
CA GLU A 41 -3.39 2.21 7.92
C GLU A 41 -2.10 2.61 7.22
N LEU A 42 -1.03 1.90 7.55
CA LEU A 42 0.27 2.08 6.90
C LEU A 42 0.22 1.61 5.45
N VAL A 43 0.94 2.29 4.56
CA VAL A 43 1.11 1.90 3.15
C VAL A 43 1.55 0.44 3.02
N ALA A 44 2.45 -0.04 3.89
CA ALA A 44 2.88 -1.45 3.89
C ALA A 44 1.72 -2.44 4.11
N ALA A 45 0.80 -2.13 5.03
CA ALA A 45 -0.35 -2.98 5.33
C ALA A 45 -1.37 -2.99 4.18
N VAL A 46 -1.59 -1.84 3.54
CA VAL A 46 -2.43 -1.72 2.34
C VAL A 46 -1.83 -2.52 1.19
N MET A 47 -0.51 -2.46 0.99
CA MET A 47 0.19 -3.23 -0.03
C MET A 47 0.05 -4.75 0.20
N GLU A 48 0.26 -5.20 1.43
CA GLU A 48 0.09 -6.62 1.78
C GLU A 48 -1.34 -7.10 1.52
N THR A 49 -2.33 -6.29 1.87
CA THR A 49 -3.76 -6.57 1.63
C THR A 49 -4.06 -6.62 0.14
N ALA A 50 -3.47 -5.74 -0.65
CA ALA A 50 -3.63 -5.74 -2.10
C ALA A 50 -3.07 -7.02 -2.72
N ILE A 51 -1.86 -7.43 -2.34
CA ILE A 51 -1.22 -8.66 -2.87
C ILE A 51 -2.04 -9.90 -2.47
N LYS A 52 -2.45 -10.00 -1.20
CA LYS A 52 -3.31 -11.10 -0.73
C LYS A 52 -4.65 -11.13 -1.45
N SER A 53 -5.28 -9.98 -1.66
CA SER A 53 -6.57 -9.90 -2.38
C SER A 53 -6.41 -10.30 -3.84
N TYR A 54 -5.33 -9.88 -4.48
CA TYR A 54 -4.99 -10.26 -5.85
C TYR A 54 -4.78 -11.77 -5.99
N ALA A 55 -4.14 -12.39 -4.98
CA ALA A 55 -3.95 -13.83 -4.93
C ALA A 55 -5.26 -14.58 -4.82
N ARG A 56 -6.15 -14.09 -3.96
CA ARG A 56 -7.47 -14.67 -3.73
C ARG A 56 -8.37 -14.59 -4.97
N GLU A 57 -8.16 -13.61 -5.85
CA GLU A 57 -8.83 -13.54 -7.16
C GLU A 57 -8.29 -14.57 -8.18
N GLY A 58 -7.28 -15.37 -7.82
CA GLY A 58 -6.64 -16.34 -8.73
C GLY A 58 -5.71 -15.69 -9.75
N ARG A 59 -5.36 -14.41 -9.55
CA ARG A 59 -4.60 -13.61 -10.52
C ARG A 59 -3.10 -13.55 -10.24
N LEU A 60 -2.62 -14.20 -9.17
CA LEU A 60 -1.25 -14.11 -8.70
C LEU A 60 -0.18 -14.66 -9.66
N SER A 61 -0.57 -15.52 -10.62
CA SER A 61 0.38 -16.19 -11.53
C SER A 61 1.24 -15.23 -12.34
N VAL A 62 0.85 -13.95 -12.43
CA VAL A 62 1.58 -12.90 -13.17
C VAL A 62 2.65 -12.17 -12.34
N LEU A 63 2.57 -12.16 -11.01
CA LEU A 63 3.36 -11.20 -10.20
C LEU A 63 4.42 -11.85 -9.30
N GLY A 64 4.12 -13.03 -8.75
CA GLY A 64 4.93 -13.68 -7.71
C GLY A 64 4.35 -13.47 -6.31
N SER A 65 4.94 -14.13 -5.31
CA SER A 65 4.38 -14.22 -3.94
C SER A 65 5.14 -13.38 -2.90
N ASN A 66 6.26 -12.77 -3.25
CA ASN A 66 7.12 -12.07 -2.30
C ASN A 66 6.75 -10.59 -2.21
N LEU A 67 6.29 -10.15 -1.03
CA LEU A 67 5.91 -8.76 -0.75
C LEU A 67 7.05 -7.76 -1.02
N ASN A 68 8.31 -8.19 -0.82
CA ASN A 68 9.47 -7.32 -0.99
C ASN A 68 9.73 -6.97 -2.46
N ASP A 69 9.17 -7.73 -3.39
CA ASP A 69 9.31 -7.49 -4.82
C ASP A 69 8.37 -6.36 -5.29
N PHE A 70 7.56 -5.77 -4.41
CA PHE A 70 6.56 -4.77 -4.80
C PHE A 70 6.73 -3.44 -4.07
N PHE A 71 6.17 -2.40 -4.67
CA PHE A 71 5.97 -1.09 -4.06
C PHE A 71 4.67 -0.46 -4.58
N LEU A 72 4.08 0.43 -3.76
CA LEU A 72 2.98 1.28 -4.19
C LEU A 72 3.51 2.63 -4.66
N CYS A 73 3.00 3.14 -5.77
CA CYS A 73 3.23 4.51 -6.23
C CYS A 73 1.90 5.22 -6.52
N SER A 74 1.93 6.54 -6.48
CA SER A 74 0.78 7.37 -6.89
C SER A 74 0.89 7.65 -8.39
N PRO A 75 -0.13 7.33 -9.21
CA PRO A 75 -0.10 7.58 -10.65
C PRO A 75 -0.03 9.08 -10.98
N ILE A 76 -0.36 9.95 -10.02
CA ILE A 76 -0.36 11.41 -10.18
C ILE A 76 0.99 12.01 -9.74
N ALA A 77 1.63 11.44 -8.71
CA ALA A 77 2.89 11.95 -8.16
C ALA A 77 4.14 11.43 -8.89
N GLY A 78 3.98 10.50 -9.83
CA GLY A 78 5.08 9.87 -10.56
C GLY A 78 5.47 8.50 -10.02
N PRO A 79 6.49 7.83 -10.60
CA PRO A 79 6.87 6.46 -10.27
C PRO A 79 7.56 6.31 -8.91
N GLU A 80 7.61 7.37 -8.09
CA GLU A 80 8.23 7.33 -6.77
C GLU A 80 7.44 6.43 -5.82
N ALA A 81 8.17 5.54 -5.13
CA ALA A 81 7.58 4.62 -4.17
C ALA A 81 7.10 5.38 -2.94
N LEU A 82 5.87 5.10 -2.51
CA LEU A 82 5.30 5.62 -1.27
C LEU A 82 6.07 5.06 -0.07
N ASN A 83 6.22 5.89 0.96
CA ASN A 83 6.88 5.47 2.19
C ASN A 83 6.03 4.40 2.89
N PRO A 84 6.55 3.19 3.13
CA PRO A 84 5.78 2.10 3.75
C PRO A 84 5.28 2.42 5.16
N TRP A 85 5.90 3.38 5.86
CA TRP A 85 5.58 3.80 7.22
C TRP A 85 4.64 5.01 7.29
N GLU A 86 4.22 5.54 6.15
CA GLU A 86 3.26 6.62 6.08
C GLU A 86 1.83 6.09 6.14
N ALA A 87 0.92 6.87 6.73
CA ALA A 87 -0.51 6.55 6.73
C ALA A 87 -1.10 6.79 5.33
N ILE A 88 -1.86 5.83 4.81
CA ILE A 88 -2.44 5.89 3.46
C ILE A 88 -3.35 7.10 3.27
N GLY A 89 -4.05 7.55 4.32
CA GLY A 89 -4.89 8.74 4.30
C GLY A 89 -4.11 10.06 4.15
N ALA A 90 -2.85 10.10 4.59
CA ALA A 90 -2.00 11.30 4.51
C ALA A 90 -1.58 11.64 3.07
N ILE A 91 -1.59 10.63 2.18
CA ILE A 91 -1.20 10.79 0.77
C ILE A 91 -2.24 11.60 -0.02
N GLY A 92 -3.48 11.65 0.45
CA GLY A 92 -4.55 12.46 -0.15
C GLY A 92 -5.09 11.94 -1.49
N VAL A 93 -4.63 10.77 -1.96
CA VAL A 93 -5.15 10.10 -3.17
C VAL A 93 -5.80 8.77 -2.85
N ARG A 94 -6.64 8.28 -3.76
CA ARG A 94 -7.36 6.99 -3.61
C ARG A 94 -6.98 5.95 -4.65
N ASN A 95 -6.28 6.37 -5.70
CA ASN A 95 -5.82 5.49 -6.77
C ASN A 95 -4.31 5.31 -6.62
N PHE A 96 -3.88 4.06 -6.59
CA PHE A 96 -2.48 3.69 -6.46
C PHE A 96 -2.12 2.66 -7.51
N MET A 97 -0.83 2.56 -7.81
CA MET A 97 -0.30 1.54 -8.69
C MET A 97 0.62 0.61 -7.92
N LEU A 98 0.35 -0.69 -7.98
CA LEU A 98 1.22 -1.72 -7.44
C LEU A 98 2.22 -2.12 -8.52
N CYS A 99 3.48 -1.79 -8.29
CA CYS A 99 4.57 -2.03 -9.22
C CYS A 99 5.50 -3.12 -8.68
N LYS A 100 6.04 -3.93 -9.58
CA LYS A 100 7.12 -4.87 -9.26
C LYS A 100 8.47 -4.13 -9.36
N LYS A 101 9.35 -4.35 -8.39
CA LYS A 101 10.74 -3.89 -8.42
C LYS A 101 11.49 -4.63 -9.54
N PRO A 102 12.42 -3.94 -10.22
CA PRO A 102 13.28 -4.59 -11.21
C PRO A 102 14.18 -5.66 -10.58
#